data_AF-S6H0E9-F1
#
_entry.id   AF-S6H0E9-F1
#
_cell.length_a   1.000
_cell.length_b   1.000
_cell.length_c   1.000
_cell.angle_alpha   90.00
_cell.angle_beta   90.00
_cell.angle_gamma   90.00
#
_symmetry.space_group_name_H-M   'P 1'
#
loop_
_entity.id
_entity.type
_entity.pdbx_description
1 polymer ?
#
loop_
_entity_poly.entity_id
_entity_poly.type
_entity_poly.pdbx_seq_one_letter_code
_entity_poly.pdbx_strand_id
1 'polypeptide(L)' 'MGSVNKKKIASTDGYWQVSHAASVLTSQACTISARHIQDGMLRIQFNREVAYYARGIVRDVEGGRKSAEEGLQALKDEQK' A
#
# COMPACT_ATOMS: atom_id res chain seq x y z
N MET A 1 -31.84 -0.83 -18.49
CA MET A 1 -31.13 -0.87 -17.18
C MET A 1 -30.50 -2.25 -17.04
N GLY A 2 -29.23 -2.49 -16.83
CA GLY A 2 -28.05 -1.65 -16.71
C GLY A 2 -26.88 -2.64 -16.65
N SER A 3 -26.15 -2.79 -17.75
CA SER A 3 -24.89 -3.54 -17.76
C SER A 3 -23.80 -2.62 -17.18
N VAL A 4 -23.96 -2.23 -15.90
CA VAL A 4 -22.96 -1.44 -15.20
C VAL A 4 -21.81 -2.38 -14.83
N ASN A 5 -20.94 -2.58 -15.82
CA ASN A 5 -19.50 -2.66 -15.72
C ASN A 5 -18.92 -3.43 -14.50
N LYS A 6 -19.10 -4.77 -14.48
CA LYS A 6 -18.45 -5.68 -13.52
C LYS A 6 -16.93 -5.45 -13.40
N LYS A 7 -16.27 -5.05 -14.49
CA LYS A 7 -14.83 -4.78 -14.54
C LYS A 7 -14.45 -3.54 -13.70
N LYS A 8 -15.28 -2.49 -13.73
CA LYS A 8 -15.07 -1.26 -12.95
C LYS A 8 -15.31 -1.46 -11.46
N ILE A 9 -16.27 -2.31 -11.08
CA ILE A 9 -16.55 -2.65 -9.68
C ILE A 9 -15.40 -3.48 -9.08
N ALA A 10 -14.86 -4.45 -9.83
CA ALA A 10 -13.67 -5.20 -9.44
C ALA A 10 -12.41 -4.31 -9.33
N SER A 11 -12.25 -3.32 -10.22
CA SER A 11 -11.18 -2.33 -10.11
C SER A 11 -11.32 -1.43 -8.88
N THR A 12 -12.54 -1.05 -8.49
CA THR A 12 -12.77 -0.26 -7.27
C THR A 12 -12.52 -1.07 -5.99
N ASP A 13 -12.99 -2.32 -5.94
CA ASP A 13 -12.76 -3.22 -4.80
C ASP A 13 -11.27 -3.55 -4.64
N GLY A 14 -10.59 -3.91 -5.73
CA GLY A 14 -9.16 -4.18 -5.74
C GLY A 14 -8.31 -2.96 -5.35
N TYR A 15 -8.65 -1.78 -5.86
CA TYR A 15 -7.99 -0.53 -5.46
C TYR A 15 -8.15 -0.26 -3.95
N TRP A 16 -9.35 -0.48 -3.40
CA TRP A 16 -9.60 -0.28 -1.97
C TRP A 16 -8.79 -1.27 -1.12
N GLN A 17 -8.72 -2.55 -1.53
CA GLN A 17 -7.92 -3.56 -0.86
C GLN A 17 -6.43 -3.20 -0.85
N VAL A 18 -5.88 -2.75 -1.99
CA VAL A 18 -4.48 -2.30 -2.08
C VAL A 18 -4.24 -1.07 -1.20
N SER A 19 -5.17 -0.11 -1.20
CA SER A 19 -5.09 1.10 -0.36
C SER A 19 -5.09 0.75 1.13
N HIS A 20 -5.93 -0.20 1.55
CA HIS A 20 -5.96 -0.70 2.91
C HIS A 20 -4.64 -1.40 3.28
N ALA A 21 -4.14 -2.31 2.43
CA ALA A 21 -2.87 -2.99 2.65
C ALA A 21 -1.69 -2.01 2.79
N ALA A 22 -1.67 -0.94 1.98
CA ALA A 22 -0.67 0.12 2.07
C ALA A 22 -0.72 0.88 3.40
N SER A 23 -1.93 1.15 3.91
CA SER A 23 -2.13 1.75 5.24
C SER A 23 -1.64 0.84 6.37
N VAL A 24 -1.90 -0.47 6.26
CA VAL A 24 -1.44 -1.46 7.25
C VAL A 24 0.08 -1.51 7.29
N LEU A 25 0.74 -1.60 6.13
CA LEU A 25 2.20 -1.61 6.03
C LEU A 25 2.83 -0.35 6.66
N THR A 26 2.25 0.83 6.38
CA THR A 26 2.73 2.09 6.96
C THR A 26 2.58 2.13 8.49
N SER A 27 1.46 1.63 9.02
CA SER A 27 1.23 1.52 10.47
C SER A 27 2.20 0.55 11.15
N GLN A 28 2.49 -0.57 10.48
CA GLN A 28 3.48 -1.55 10.94
C GLN A 28 4.87 -0.94 10.99
N ALA A 29 5.28 -0.20 9.97
CA ALA A 29 6.55 0.53 9.95
C ALA A 29 6.66 1.54 11.11
N CYS A 30 5.59 2.30 11.39
CA CYS A 30 5.54 3.17 12.56
C CYS A 30 5.73 2.40 13.87
N THR A 31 5.10 1.23 14.01
CA THR A 31 5.20 0.39 15.20
C THR A 31 6.61 -0.18 15.40
N ILE A 32 7.20 -0.73 14.33
CA ILE A 32 8.54 -1.31 14.35
C ILE A 32 9.58 -0.22 14.64
N SER A 33 9.49 0.91 13.93
CA SER A 33 10.47 1.98 14.08
C SER A 33 10.41 2.64 15.46
N ALA A 34 9.21 2.78 16.06
CA ALA A 34 9.07 3.26 17.43
C ALA A 34 9.71 2.34 18.47
N ARG A 35 9.76 1.02 18.21
CA ARG A 35 10.38 0.04 19.11
C ARG A 35 11.89 -0.07 18.92
N HIS A 36 12.36 0.04 17.69
CA HIS A 36 13.73 -0.36 17.33
C HIS A 36 14.64 0.80 16.91
N ILE A 37 14.09 1.97 16.56
CA ILE A 37 14.85 3.13 16.11
C ILE A 37 14.73 4.26 17.13
N GLN A 38 15.77 4.43 17.94
CA GLN A 38 15.84 5.48 18.96
C GLN A 38 16.15 6.86 18.36
N ASP A 39 16.92 6.89 17.27
CA ASP A 39 17.22 8.14 16.56
C ASP A 39 15.95 8.66 15.87
N GLY A 40 15.50 9.86 16.28
CA GLY A 40 14.27 10.45 15.80
C GLY A 40 14.30 10.77 14.30
N MET A 41 15.44 11.20 13.77
CA MET A 41 15.59 11.55 12.35
C MET A 41 15.58 10.30 11.48
N LEU A 42 16.31 9.26 11.89
CA LEU A 42 16.34 7.97 11.21
C LEU A 42 14.95 7.31 11.21
N ARG A 43 14.21 7.42 12.33
CA ARG A 43 12.84 6.93 12.43
C ARG A 43 11.90 7.62 11.46
N ILE A 44 11.99 8.95 11.35
CA ILE A 44 11.18 9.73 10.39
C ILE A 44 11.53 9.33 8.95
N GLN A 45 12.82 9.20 8.63
CA GLN A 45 13.27 8.81 7.31
C GLN A 45 12.76 7.40 6.94
N PHE A 46 12.92 6.43 7.83
CA PHE A 46 12.42 5.07 7.64
C PHE A 46 10.91 5.06 7.35
N ASN A 47 10.10 5.71 8.20
CA ASN A 47 8.64 5.76 8.00
C ASN A 47 8.26 6.46 6.69
N ARG A 48 9.02 7.48 6.28
CA ARG A 48 8.81 8.21 5.03
C ARG A 48 9.05 7.32 3.80
N GLU A 49 10.14 6.55 3.79
CA GLU A 49 10.46 5.64 2.69
C GLU A 49 9.39 4.56 2.54
N VAL A 50 8.97 3.92 3.63
CA VAL A 50 7.90 2.91 3.58
C VAL A 50 6.59 3.51 3.08
N ALA A 51 6.22 4.71 3.56
CA ALA A 51 5.02 5.38 3.11
C ALA A 51 5.08 5.77 1.62
N TYR A 52 6.25 6.15 1.09
CA TYR A 52 6.39 6.42 -0.33
C TYR A 52 6.30 5.17 -1.19
N TYR A 53 6.96 4.08 -0.77
CA TYR A 53 6.84 2.80 -1.44
C TYR A 53 5.37 2.36 -1.52
N ALA A 54 4.67 2.34 -0.38
CA ALA A 54 3.28 1.90 -0.31
C ALA A 54 2.34 2.76 -1.18
N ARG A 55 2.52 4.09 -1.16
CA ARG A 55 1.78 5.02 -2.04
C ARG A 55 2.11 4.82 -3.52
N GLY A 56 3.36 4.48 -3.84
CA GLY A 56 3.79 4.14 -5.20
C GLY A 56 2.98 2.98 -5.75
N ILE A 57 2.83 1.90 -4.97
CA ILE A 57 2.02 0.74 -5.36
C ILE A 57 0.55 1.11 -5.60
N VAL A 58 -0.06 1.89 -4.70
CA VAL A 58 -1.45 2.36 -4.89
C VAL A 58 -1.61 3.14 -6.19
N ARG A 59 -0.68 4.04 -6.50
CA ARG A 59 -0.67 4.82 -7.75
C ARG A 59 -0.42 3.98 -8.99
N ASP A 60 0.39 2.93 -8.87
CA ASP A 60 0.62 1.98 -9.97
C ASP A 60 -0.67 1.22 -10.29
N VAL A 61 -1.44 0.81 -9.27
CA VAL A 61 -2.73 0.13 -9.44
C VAL A 61 -3.80 1.09 -9.98
N GLU A 62 -3.90 2.29 -9.41
CA GLU A 62 -4.82 3.33 -9.88
C GLU A 62 -4.58 3.70 -11.35
N GLY A 63 -3.31 3.82 -11.74
CA GLY A 63 -2.89 4.10 -13.10
C GLY A 63 -2.92 2.89 -14.05
N GLY A 64 -3.33 1.71 -13.58
CA GLY A 64 -3.38 0.48 -14.39
C GLY A 64 -2.01 -0.07 -14.81
N ARG A 65 -0.92 0.38 -14.17
CA ARG A 65 0.45 -0.13 -14.37
C ARG A 65 0.68 -1.45 -13.64
N LYS A 66 -0.11 -1.73 -12.60
CA LYS A 66 -0.18 -3.00 -11.87
C LYS A 66 -1.63 -3.44 -11.72
N SER A 67 -1.88 -4.75 -11.67
CA SER A 67 -3.16 -5.29 -11.21
C SER A 67 -3.31 -5.12 -9.69
N ALA A 68 -4.53 -5.25 -9.18
CA ALA A 68 -4.77 -5.22 -7.74
C ALA A 68 -4.05 -6.37 -7.02
N GLU A 69 -4.00 -7.56 -7.61
CA GLU A 69 -3.29 -8.73 -7.09
C GLU A 69 -1.78 -8.49 -7.03
N GLU A 70 -1.19 -7.93 -8.09
CA GLU A 70 0.23 -7.55 -8.12
C GLU A 70 0.55 -6.50 -7.06
N GLY A 71 -0.34 -5.51 -6.87
CA GLY A 71 -0.20 -4.51 -5.82
C GLY A 71 -0.26 -5.11 -4.42
N LEU A 72 -1.24 -6.00 -4.16
CA LEU A 72 -1.36 -6.69 -2.88
C LEU A 72 -0.16 -7.58 -2.58
N GLN A 73 0.35 -8.30 -3.59
CA GLN A 73 1.52 -9.15 -3.42
C GLN A 73 2.76 -8.32 -3.08
N ALA A 74 3.01 -7.24 -3.82
CA ALA A 74 4.13 -6.33 -3.57
C ALA A 74 4.12 -5.72 -2.16
N LEU A 75 2.93 -5.42 -1.62
CA LEU A 75 2.79 -4.92 -0.24
C LEU A 75 2.99 -6.00 0.81
N LYS A 76 2.57 -7.25 0.54
CA LYS A 76 2.75 -8.39 1.45
C LYS A 76 4.21 -8.84 1.54
N ASP A 77 4.96 -8.73 0.46
CA ASP A 77 6.37 -9.13 0.45
C ASP A 77 7.25 -8.24 1.34
N GLU A 78 6.86 -6.98 1.55
CA GLU A 78 7.51 -6.05 2.50
C GLU A 78 7.10 -6.25 3.97
N GLN A 79 6.13 -7.14 4.26
CA GLN A 79 5.67 -7.42 5.63
C GLN A 79 6.42 -8.59 6.30
N LYS A 80 7.38 -9.21 5.60
CA LYS A 80 8.10 -10.41 6.03
C LYS A 80 9.34 -10.10 6.89
#